data_AF-A0A2E2UE60-F1
#
_entry.id   AF-A0A2E2UE60-F1
#
_cell.length_a   1.000
_cell.length_b   1.000
_cell.length_c   1.000
_cell.angle_alpha   90.00
_cell.angle_beta   90.00
_cell.angle_gamma   90.00
#
_symmetry.space_group_name_H-M   'P 1'
#
loop_
_entity.id
_entity.type
_entity.pdbx_description
1 polymer ?
#
loop_
_entity_poly.entity_id
_entity_poly.type
_entity_poly.pdbx_seq_one_letter_code
_entity_poly.pdbx_strand_id
1 'polypeptide(L)'
;MEKKNFFNCPSCDAYVAIQTDSLKTRRIDKFARVDSQSLTRYQDHRGMTLSYKWKKNYFALLFAVFWNGITWTVIFGLIASGKIQFDEFNPAYILGITHPTVGFITGYWALSGFFNKTYIRIGGGKISILSRPLPWFGDKKDLSTNDINQLYIVMYVAYRQNHSPVYQYKLMAKKNAEEFLLMRGIPNYELALTLEKEIESILGIEDRAVEGEHRPVG
;
A
#
# COMPACT_ATOMS: atom_id res chain seq x y z
N MET A 1 -10.19 41.42 -34.05
CA MET A 1 -10.73 42.55 -33.26
C MET A 1 -11.84 41.99 -32.38
N GLU A 2 -11.57 41.87 -31.08
CA GLU A 2 -12.40 41.18 -30.11
C GLU A 2 -13.51 42.13 -29.58
N LYS A 3 -14.78 41.71 -29.65
CA LYS A 3 -15.92 42.50 -29.16
C LYS A 3 -15.93 42.46 -27.63
N LYS A 4 -15.58 43.56 -26.98
CA LYS A 4 -15.75 43.73 -25.53
C LYS A 4 -17.18 44.17 -25.23
N ASN A 5 -17.93 43.35 -24.51
CA ASN A 5 -19.26 43.72 -24.01
C ASN A 5 -19.07 44.41 -22.65
N PHE A 6 -19.52 45.65 -22.54
CA PHE A 6 -19.51 46.42 -21.29
C PHE A 6 -20.90 46.36 -20.66
N PHE A 7 -20.97 46.05 -19.36
CA PHE A 7 -22.20 46.15 -18.58
C PHE A 7 -22.10 47.34 -17.65
N ASN A 8 -23.16 48.17 -17.62
CA ASN A 8 -23.25 49.31 -16.70
C ASN A 8 -24.04 48.89 -15.44
N CYS A 9 -23.53 49.20 -14.26
CA CYS A 9 -24.21 48.93 -13.00
C CYS A 9 -25.24 50.04 -12.71
N PRO A 10 -26.55 49.75 -12.68
CA PRO A 10 -27.59 50.78 -12.54
C PRO A 10 -27.63 51.46 -11.17
N SER A 11 -26.85 50.99 -10.19
CA SER A 11 -26.83 51.55 -8.83
C SER A 11 -25.66 52.51 -8.57
N CYS A 12 -24.61 52.50 -9.40
CA CYS A 12 -23.41 53.29 -9.12
C CYS A 12 -22.66 53.79 -10.35
N ASP A 13 -23.21 53.61 -11.56
CA ASP A 13 -22.65 54.07 -12.84
C ASP A 13 -21.19 53.62 -13.10
N ALA A 14 -20.78 52.54 -12.44
CA ALA A 14 -19.49 51.91 -12.66
C ALA A 14 -19.56 50.99 -13.89
N TYR A 15 -18.64 51.21 -14.84
CA TYR A 15 -18.49 50.35 -16.01
C TYR A 15 -17.59 49.16 -15.68
N VAL A 16 -18.13 47.94 -15.81
CA VAL A 16 -17.35 46.71 -15.65
C VAL A 16 -17.09 46.11 -17.03
N ALA A 17 -15.82 46.04 -17.42
CA ALA A 17 -15.38 45.29 -18.60
C ALA A 17 -15.23 43.82 -18.20
N ILE A 18 -16.14 42.96 -18.66
CA ILE A 18 -15.98 41.51 -18.48
C ILE A 18 -14.97 41.05 -19.52
N GLN A 19 -13.72 40.84 -19.11
CA GLN A 19 -12.80 40.00 -19.87
C GLN A 19 -13.34 38.57 -19.77
N THR A 20 -14.00 38.10 -20.83
CA THR A 20 -14.12 36.66 -21.06
C THR A 20 -12.75 36.15 -21.49
N ASP A 21 -11.78 36.19 -20.58
CA ASP A 21 -10.66 35.27 -20.68
C ASP A 21 -11.29 33.90 -20.62
N SER A 22 -11.24 33.20 -21.75
CA SER A 22 -11.54 31.79 -21.83
C SER A 22 -10.70 31.10 -20.77
N LEU A 23 -11.30 30.84 -19.61
CA LEU A 23 -10.76 29.95 -18.60
C LEU A 23 -10.69 28.60 -19.29
N LYS A 24 -9.55 28.33 -19.93
CA LYS A 24 -8.99 27.01 -20.16
C LYS A 24 -9.37 26.22 -18.93
N THR A 25 -10.33 25.33 -19.11
CA THR A 25 -10.86 24.47 -18.08
C THR A 25 -9.65 23.82 -17.44
N ARG A 26 -9.24 24.33 -16.28
CA ARG A 26 -8.30 23.63 -15.41
C ARG A 26 -9.04 22.32 -15.19
N ARG A 27 -8.55 21.26 -15.83
CA ARG A 27 -9.04 19.91 -15.67
C ARG A 27 -8.90 19.67 -14.18
N ILE A 28 -9.98 19.94 -13.43
CA ILE A 28 -10.12 19.50 -12.06
C ILE A 28 -10.23 18.01 -12.26
N ASP A 29 -9.06 17.38 -12.29
CA ASP A 29 -8.94 15.96 -12.21
C ASP A 29 -9.86 15.56 -11.07
N LYS A 30 -10.92 14.83 -11.43
CA LYS A 30 -11.70 14.05 -10.48
C LYS A 30 -10.77 12.97 -9.95
N PHE A 31 -9.74 13.37 -9.22
CA PHE A 31 -9.14 12.52 -8.21
C PHE A 31 -10.28 12.27 -7.25
N ALA A 32 -10.85 11.06 -7.34
CA ALA A 32 -11.72 10.53 -6.32
C ALA A 32 -11.13 10.93 -4.97
N ARG A 33 -11.95 11.54 -4.11
CA ARG A 33 -11.53 11.97 -2.77
C ARG A 33 -10.67 10.85 -2.20
N VAL A 34 -9.38 11.13 -2.01
CA VAL A 34 -8.50 10.27 -1.23
C VAL A 34 -9.26 9.99 0.06
N ASP A 35 -9.40 8.71 0.43
CA ASP A 35 -9.72 8.41 1.82
C ASP A 35 -8.50 8.82 2.66
N SER A 36 -8.44 10.13 2.91
CA SER A 36 -7.42 10.82 3.69
C SER A 36 -7.33 10.29 5.12
N GLN A 37 -8.25 9.41 5.52
CA GLN A 37 -8.26 8.77 6.83
C GLN A 37 -7.27 7.61 6.97
N SER A 38 -6.58 7.18 5.92
CA SER A 38 -5.67 6.02 6.02
C SER A 38 -4.20 6.37 6.29
N LEU A 39 -3.74 7.57 5.95
CA LEU A 39 -2.36 8.02 6.18
C LEU A 39 -2.30 9.03 7.33
N THR A 40 -1.50 8.76 8.35
CA THR A 40 -1.23 9.67 9.46
C THR A 40 0.21 10.13 9.41
N ARG A 41 0.42 11.45 9.42
CA ARG A 41 1.73 12.10 9.48
C ARG A 41 2.03 12.52 10.92
N TYR A 42 3.25 12.24 11.37
CA TYR A 42 3.76 12.65 12.66
C TYR A 42 5.17 13.20 12.49
N GLN A 43 5.47 14.36 13.06
CA GLN A 43 6.81 14.96 13.02
C GLN A 43 7.38 14.97 14.44
N ASP A 44 8.61 14.48 14.58
CA ASP A 44 9.39 14.55 15.81
C ASP A 44 10.74 15.23 15.56
N HIS A 45 11.51 15.43 16.63
CA HIS A 45 12.85 16.02 16.60
C HIS A 45 13.88 15.14 15.86
N ARG A 46 13.53 13.92 15.48
CA ARG A 46 14.40 12.97 14.75
C ARG A 46 13.97 12.81 13.29
N GLY A 47 12.87 13.42 12.85
CA GLY A 47 12.39 13.39 11.48
C GLY A 47 10.86 13.27 11.36
N MET A 48 10.42 12.70 10.25
CA MET A 48 9.02 12.56 9.91
C MET A 48 8.63 11.08 9.87
N THR A 49 7.44 10.77 10.36
CA THR A 49 6.86 9.43 10.34
C THR A 49 5.52 9.46 9.62
N LEU A 50 5.41 8.71 8.55
CA LEU A 50 4.16 8.41 7.86
C LEU A 50 3.66 7.06 8.37
N SER A 51 2.36 6.90 8.58
CA SER A 51 1.80 5.61 8.98
C SER A 51 0.46 5.31 8.34
N TYR A 52 0.23 4.05 7.98
CA TYR A 52 -1.06 3.62 7.45
C TYR A 52 -1.50 2.26 7.99
N LYS A 53 -2.81 2.07 8.09
CA LYS A 53 -3.43 0.82 8.58
C LYS A 53 -3.55 -0.21 7.46
N TRP A 54 -3.39 -1.47 7.82
CA TRP A 54 -3.59 -2.56 6.87
C TRP A 54 -5.07 -2.84 6.63
N LYS A 55 -5.37 -3.45 5.49
CA LYS A 55 -6.73 -3.87 5.16
C LYS A 55 -7.08 -5.12 5.97
N LYS A 56 -8.17 -5.03 6.73
CA LYS A 56 -8.74 -6.17 7.45
C LYS A 56 -9.26 -7.22 6.47
N ASN A 57 -9.01 -8.49 6.76
CA ASN A 57 -9.55 -9.60 5.98
C ASN A 57 -10.34 -10.57 6.88
N TYR A 58 -11.63 -10.27 7.05
CA TYR A 58 -12.53 -11.07 7.88
C TYR A 58 -12.71 -12.49 7.34
N PHE A 59 -12.80 -12.64 6.01
CA PHE A 59 -12.95 -13.95 5.38
C PHE A 59 -11.74 -14.85 5.62
N ALA A 60 -10.52 -14.32 5.42
CA ALA A 60 -9.30 -15.09 5.69
C ALA A 60 -9.18 -15.49 7.16
N LEU A 61 -9.60 -14.62 8.09
CA LEU A 61 -9.63 -14.95 9.52
C LEU A 61 -10.61 -16.09 9.81
N LEU A 62 -11.84 -15.98 9.31
CA LEU A 62 -12.87 -17.02 9.46
C LEU A 62 -12.39 -18.36 8.88
N PHE A 63 -11.88 -18.32 7.65
CA PHE A 63 -11.32 -19.47 6.97
C PHE A 63 -10.21 -20.12 7.80
N ALA A 64 -9.25 -19.34 8.30
CA ALA A 64 -8.15 -19.88 9.11
C ALA A 64 -8.64 -20.56 10.39
N VAL A 65 -9.64 -19.99 11.09
CA VAL A 65 -10.22 -20.60 12.30
C VAL A 65 -10.90 -21.92 11.97
N PHE A 66 -11.80 -21.94 10.98
CA PHE A 66 -12.52 -23.15 10.59
C PHE A 66 -11.58 -24.23 10.02
N TRP A 67 -10.64 -23.83 9.16
CA TRP A 67 -9.65 -24.73 8.55
C TRP A 67 -8.79 -25.42 9.60
N ASN A 68 -8.25 -24.66 10.56
CA ASN A 68 -7.48 -25.24 11.65
C ASN A 68 -8.35 -26.14 12.55
N GLY A 69 -9.57 -25.72 12.87
CA GLY A 69 -10.49 -26.52 13.68
C GLY A 69 -10.81 -27.89 13.06
N ILE A 70 -11.16 -27.92 11.77
CA ILE A 70 -11.42 -29.16 11.02
C ILE A 70 -10.14 -29.99 10.94
N THR A 71 -9.01 -29.38 10.58
CA THR A 71 -7.75 -30.10 10.40
C THR A 71 -7.29 -30.77 11.68
N TRP A 72 -7.34 -30.06 12.81
CA TRP A 72 -7.00 -30.64 14.12
C TRP A 72 -7.97 -31.76 14.52
N THR A 73 -9.27 -31.59 14.29
CA THR A 73 -10.28 -32.63 14.57
C THR A 73 -9.98 -33.91 13.78
N VAL A 74 -9.64 -33.79 12.48
CA VAL A 74 -9.27 -34.93 11.65
C VAL A 74 -7.97 -35.59 12.12
N ILE A 75 -6.92 -34.80 12.39
CA ILE A 75 -5.63 -35.32 12.88
C ILE A 75 -5.82 -36.09 14.19
N PHE A 76 -6.53 -35.52 15.17
CA PHE A 76 -6.79 -36.18 16.45
C PHE A 76 -7.62 -37.46 16.28
N GLY A 77 -8.63 -37.46 15.39
CA GLY A 77 -9.40 -38.67 15.10
C GLY A 77 -8.57 -39.79 14.45
N LEU A 78 -7.62 -39.44 13.58
CA LEU A 78 -6.70 -40.41 12.97
C LEU A 78 -5.70 -40.99 13.97
N ILE A 79 -5.19 -40.17 14.89
CA ILE A 79 -4.34 -40.63 16.00
C ILE A 79 -5.15 -41.55 16.94
N ALA A 80 -6.34 -41.13 17.36
CA ALA A 80 -7.18 -41.88 18.28
C ALA A 80 -7.65 -43.24 17.71
N SER A 81 -7.80 -43.34 16.40
CA SER A 81 -8.13 -44.59 15.71
C SER A 81 -6.92 -45.49 15.43
N GLY A 82 -5.71 -45.10 15.84
CA GLY A 82 -4.47 -45.87 15.64
C GLY A 82 -4.00 -45.92 14.19
N LYS A 83 -4.58 -45.10 13.29
CA LYS A 83 -4.21 -45.02 11.87
C LYS A 83 -2.92 -44.26 11.61
N ILE A 84 -2.50 -43.44 12.58
CA ILE A 84 -1.23 -42.73 12.59
C ILE A 84 -0.49 -43.16 13.86
N GLN A 85 0.69 -43.78 13.70
CA GLN A 85 1.57 -44.23 14.78
C GLN A 85 2.96 -43.63 14.56
N PHE A 86 3.53 -43.00 15.60
CA PHE A 86 4.75 -42.15 15.55
C PHE A 86 6.06 -42.93 15.41
N ASP A 87 5.98 -44.23 15.10
CA ASP A 87 7.10 -45.17 15.03
C ASP A 87 7.66 -45.35 13.61
N GLU A 88 6.85 -45.17 12.56
CA GLU A 88 7.30 -45.25 11.15
C GLU A 88 6.94 -44.00 10.33
N PHE A 89 7.72 -43.68 9.29
CA PHE A 89 7.41 -42.55 8.40
C PHE A 89 6.14 -42.80 7.60
N ASN A 90 5.03 -42.20 8.05
CA ASN A 90 3.74 -42.25 7.38
C ASN A 90 3.51 -40.98 6.55
N PRO A 91 3.15 -41.07 5.25
CA PRO A 91 2.78 -39.91 4.43
C PRO A 91 1.67 -39.03 5.03
N ALA A 92 0.84 -39.59 5.92
CA ALA A 92 -0.14 -38.85 6.70
C ALA A 92 0.50 -37.72 7.55
N TYR A 93 1.78 -37.80 7.92
CA TYR A 93 2.48 -36.71 8.59
C TYR A 93 2.66 -35.48 7.72
N ILE A 94 2.87 -35.68 6.42
CA ILE A 94 2.96 -34.55 5.48
C ILE A 94 1.62 -33.81 5.50
N LEU A 95 0.49 -34.52 5.45
CA LEU A 95 -0.83 -33.90 5.57
C LEU A 95 -1.01 -33.23 6.94
N GLY A 96 -0.61 -33.92 8.02
CA GLY A 96 -0.70 -33.44 9.40
C GLY A 96 0.13 -32.19 9.70
N ILE A 97 1.20 -31.93 8.96
CA ILE A 97 2.04 -30.73 9.11
C ILE A 97 1.61 -29.65 8.11
N THR A 98 1.45 -30.00 6.84
CA THR A 98 1.18 -29.02 5.77
C THR A 98 -0.18 -28.36 5.93
N HIS A 99 -1.23 -29.11 6.29
CA HIS A 99 -2.58 -28.56 6.34
C HIS A 99 -2.76 -27.55 7.48
N PRO A 100 -2.35 -27.82 8.74
CA PRO A 100 -2.37 -26.79 9.78
C PRO A 100 -1.49 -25.60 9.42
N THR A 101 -0.33 -25.84 8.79
CA THR A 101 0.58 -24.75 8.41
C THR A 101 -0.09 -23.74 7.48
N VAL A 102 -0.88 -24.19 6.50
CA VAL A 102 -1.67 -23.29 5.64
C VAL A 102 -2.63 -22.45 6.48
N GLY A 103 -3.36 -23.07 7.40
CA GLY A 103 -4.27 -22.36 8.31
C GLY A 103 -3.56 -21.34 9.19
N PHE A 104 -2.41 -21.69 9.77
CA PHE A 104 -1.61 -20.79 10.59
C PHE A 104 -1.07 -19.59 9.81
N ILE A 105 -0.52 -19.81 8.61
CA ILE A 105 -0.02 -18.73 7.74
C ILE A 105 -1.16 -17.79 7.35
N THR A 106 -2.30 -18.34 6.91
CA THR A 106 -3.48 -17.53 6.55
C THR A 106 -4.01 -16.76 7.76
N GLY A 107 -4.06 -17.39 8.94
CA GLY A 107 -4.48 -16.75 10.19
C GLY A 107 -3.55 -15.62 10.60
N TYR A 108 -2.23 -15.84 10.55
CA TYR A 108 -1.23 -14.82 10.86
C TYR A 108 -1.33 -13.62 9.92
N TRP A 109 -1.49 -13.87 8.61
CA TRP A 109 -1.69 -12.81 7.62
C TRP A 109 -2.99 -12.03 7.89
N ALA A 110 -4.09 -12.73 8.18
CA ALA A 110 -5.36 -12.10 8.50
C ALA A 110 -5.23 -11.22 9.75
N LEU A 111 -4.68 -11.75 10.86
CA LEU A 111 -4.45 -11.02 12.11
C LEU A 111 -3.54 -9.80 11.91
N SER A 112 -2.49 -9.92 11.09
CA SER A 112 -1.65 -8.79 10.69
C SER A 112 -2.49 -7.69 10.04
N GLY A 113 -3.46 -8.03 9.18
CA GLY A 113 -4.41 -7.06 8.62
C GLY A 113 -5.29 -6.33 9.65
N PHE A 114 -5.55 -6.92 10.83
CA PHE A 114 -6.34 -6.29 11.89
C PHE A 114 -5.52 -5.38 12.80
N PHE A 115 -4.31 -5.79 13.14
CA PHE A 115 -3.51 -5.12 14.16
C PHE A 115 -2.40 -4.25 13.57
N ASN A 116 -1.85 -4.61 12.41
CA ASN A 116 -0.68 -3.94 11.91
C ASN A 116 -0.98 -2.55 11.33
N LYS A 117 -0.04 -1.66 11.63
CA LYS A 117 0.21 -0.44 10.88
C LYS A 117 1.62 -0.50 10.33
N THR A 118 1.81 0.00 9.13
CA THR A 118 3.14 0.28 8.59
C THR A 118 3.54 1.68 9.01
N TYR A 119 4.75 1.84 9.51
CA TYR A 119 5.39 3.09 9.87
C TYR A 119 6.59 3.32 8.96
N ILE A 120 6.60 4.43 8.25
CA ILE A 120 7.68 4.88 7.38
C ILE A 120 8.31 6.08 8.08
N ARG A 121 9.48 5.88 8.68
CA ARG A 121 10.25 6.92 9.35
C ARG A 121 11.33 7.43 8.42
N ILE A 122 11.39 8.74 8.23
CA ILE A 122 12.35 9.43 7.36
C ILE A 122 13.06 10.46 8.23
N GLY A 123 14.38 10.34 8.38
CA GLY A 123 15.16 11.23 9.22
C GLY A 123 16.60 10.78 9.38
N GLY A 124 17.50 11.71 9.69
CA GLY A 124 18.92 11.42 9.88
C GLY A 124 19.59 10.77 8.66
N GLY A 125 19.15 11.11 7.45
CA GLY A 125 19.66 10.52 6.20
C GLY A 125 19.23 9.08 5.94
N LYS A 126 18.16 8.61 6.59
CA LYS A 126 17.67 7.22 6.46
C LYS A 126 16.15 7.12 6.36
N ILE A 127 15.69 6.06 5.70
CA ILE A 127 14.30 5.57 5.71
C ILE A 127 14.23 4.25 6.46
N SER A 128 13.26 4.11 7.35
CA SER A 128 12.91 2.85 8.01
C SER A 128 11.43 2.55 7.85
N ILE A 129 11.13 1.33 7.43
CA ILE A 129 9.78 0.82 7.18
C ILE A 129 9.54 -0.35 8.13
N LEU A 130 8.60 -0.17 9.04
CA LEU A 130 8.34 -1.12 10.13
C LEU A 130 6.85 -1.38 10.28
N SER A 131 6.48 -2.65 10.38
CA SER A 131 5.11 -3.09 10.61
C SER A 131 4.96 -3.53 12.06
N ARG A 132 3.98 -2.98 12.77
CA ARG A 132 3.75 -3.26 14.20
C ARG A 132 2.26 -3.32 14.52
N PRO A 133 1.82 -4.11 15.50
CA PRO A 133 2.66 -4.80 16.50
C PRO A 133 3.18 -6.18 16.07
N LEU A 134 2.55 -6.85 15.10
CA LEU A 134 2.98 -8.17 14.65
C LEU A 134 4.16 -8.04 13.66
N PRO A 135 5.24 -8.81 13.83
CA PRO A 135 6.39 -8.76 12.92
C PRO A 135 6.02 -9.02 11.46
N TRP A 136 6.72 -8.41 10.52
CA TRP A 136 6.49 -8.69 9.10
C TRP A 136 7.78 -8.87 8.32
N PHE A 137 7.82 -9.90 7.47
CA PHE A 137 8.98 -10.27 6.65
C PHE A 137 9.31 -9.26 5.52
N GLY A 138 8.62 -8.12 5.47
CA GLY A 138 8.86 -7.04 4.51
C GLY A 138 9.45 -5.77 5.13
N ASP A 139 9.68 -5.75 6.44
CA ASP A 139 10.22 -4.58 7.14
C ASP A 139 11.67 -4.31 6.73
N LYS A 140 12.00 -3.03 6.53
CA LYS A 140 13.34 -2.58 6.15
C LYS A 140 13.81 -1.52 7.13
N LYS A 141 14.99 -1.71 7.72
CA LYS A 141 15.57 -0.75 8.66
C LYS A 141 16.74 -0.03 8.01
N ASP A 142 16.88 1.26 8.31
CA ASP A 142 18.09 2.04 8.06
C ASP A 142 18.54 2.10 6.58
N LEU A 143 17.61 2.23 5.64
CA LEU A 143 17.93 2.47 4.24
C LEU A 143 18.49 3.88 4.06
N SER A 144 19.73 4.02 3.59
CA SER A 144 20.34 5.34 3.33
C SER A 144 19.56 6.13 2.28
N THR A 145 19.31 7.41 2.55
CA THR A 145 18.63 8.31 1.60
C THR A 145 19.58 9.16 0.77
N ASN A 146 20.87 9.20 1.13
CA ASN A 146 21.84 10.14 0.58
C ASN A 146 22.04 10.03 -0.94
N ASP A 147 21.62 8.90 -1.52
CA ASP A 147 21.80 8.61 -2.95
C ASP A 147 20.47 8.25 -3.63
N ILE A 148 19.32 8.52 -3.02
CA ILE A 148 18.03 8.30 -3.68
C ILE A 148 17.78 9.46 -4.63
N ASN A 149 17.81 9.19 -5.93
CA ASN A 149 17.59 10.19 -6.96
C ASN A 149 16.11 10.37 -7.31
N GLN A 150 15.32 9.29 -7.19
CA GLN A 150 13.91 9.28 -7.55
C GLN A 150 13.15 8.15 -6.86
N LEU A 151 11.87 8.38 -6.56
CA LEU A 151 10.91 7.35 -6.18
C LEU A 151 9.93 7.15 -7.33
N TYR A 152 9.40 5.93 -7.48
CA TYR A 152 8.40 5.64 -8.50
C TYR A 152 7.56 4.42 -8.13
N ILE A 153 6.37 4.32 -8.70
CA ILE A 153 5.41 3.25 -8.44
C ILE A 153 5.43 2.23 -9.56
N VAL A 154 5.44 0.95 -9.19
CA VAL A 154 5.30 -0.16 -10.13
C VAL A 154 4.09 -1.01 -9.76
N MET A 155 3.18 -1.22 -10.72
CA MET A 155 2.05 -2.13 -10.59
C MET A 155 2.47 -3.57 -10.90
N TYR A 156 2.02 -4.53 -10.11
CA TYR A 156 2.25 -5.96 -10.36
C TYR A 156 1.01 -6.80 -10.05
N VAL A 157 0.93 -7.98 -10.66
CA VAL A 157 -0.09 -8.97 -10.33
C VAL A 157 0.31 -9.67 -9.03
N ALA A 158 -0.45 -9.43 -7.96
CA ALA A 158 -0.19 -10.03 -6.65
C ALA A 158 -0.66 -11.49 -6.58
N TYR A 159 -1.86 -11.76 -7.09
CA TYR A 159 -2.43 -13.09 -7.20
C TYR A 159 -3.55 -13.07 -8.26
N ARG A 160 -4.10 -14.24 -8.58
CA ARG A 160 -5.28 -14.37 -9.44
C ARG A 160 -6.46 -14.87 -8.62
N GLN A 161 -7.61 -14.22 -8.78
CA GLN A 161 -8.87 -14.64 -8.19
C GLN A 161 -9.85 -14.92 -9.33
N ASN A 162 -10.34 -16.16 -9.45
CA ASN A 162 -11.27 -16.57 -10.51
C ASN A 162 -10.78 -16.20 -11.93
N HIS A 163 -9.50 -16.44 -12.24
CA HIS A 163 -8.81 -16.05 -13.48
C HIS A 163 -8.63 -14.54 -13.70
N SER A 164 -9.20 -13.69 -12.83
CA SER A 164 -8.95 -12.25 -12.85
C SER A 164 -7.67 -11.90 -12.06
N PRO A 165 -6.74 -11.13 -12.63
CA PRO A 165 -5.57 -10.66 -11.90
C PRO A 165 -5.98 -9.64 -10.84
N VAL A 166 -5.44 -9.80 -9.62
CA VAL A 166 -5.52 -8.80 -8.56
C VAL A 166 -4.22 -8.04 -8.53
N TYR A 167 -4.30 -6.74 -8.77
CA TYR A 167 -3.13 -5.85 -8.83
C TYR A 167 -2.79 -5.27 -7.45
N GLN A 168 -1.50 -5.07 -7.22
CA GLN A 168 -0.95 -4.31 -6.10
C GLN A 168 0.19 -3.44 -6.59
N TYR A 169 0.62 -2.51 -5.73
CA TYR A 169 1.65 -1.54 -6.05
C TYR A 169 2.89 -1.77 -5.18
N LYS A 170 4.05 -1.50 -5.77
CA LYS A 170 5.35 -1.42 -5.10
C LYS A 170 5.86 0.01 -5.23
N LEU A 171 6.42 0.51 -4.15
CA LEU A 171 7.19 1.75 -4.15
C LEU A 171 8.66 1.36 -4.35
N MET A 172 9.24 1.83 -5.43
CA MET A 172 10.62 1.61 -5.83
C MET A 172 11.43 2.87 -5.58
N ALA A 173 12.72 2.71 -5.31
CA ALA A 173 13.66 3.80 -5.18
C ALA A 173 14.81 3.58 -6.17
N LYS A 174 15.20 4.65 -6.85
CA LYS A 174 16.31 4.66 -7.80
C LYS A 174 17.51 5.35 -7.17
N LYS A 175 18.65 4.66 -7.17
CA LYS A 175 19.95 5.13 -6.72
C LYS A 175 20.95 4.98 -7.85
N ASN A 176 21.27 6.09 -8.52
CA ASN A 176 22.03 6.14 -9.75
C ASN A 176 21.44 5.21 -10.83
N ALA A 177 22.16 4.15 -11.20
CA ALA A 177 21.71 3.12 -12.14
C ALA A 177 21.05 1.91 -11.47
N GLU A 178 21.04 1.85 -10.14
CA GLU A 178 20.47 0.74 -9.38
C GLU A 178 19.04 1.07 -8.91
N GLU A 179 18.18 0.05 -8.94
CA GLU A 179 16.81 0.14 -8.46
C GLU A 179 16.63 -0.82 -7.28
N PHE A 180 15.97 -0.35 -6.22
CA PHE A 180 15.67 -1.21 -5.08
C PHE A 180 14.23 -1.03 -4.60
N LEU A 181 13.66 -2.14 -4.14
CA LEU A 181 12.32 -2.16 -3.58
C LEU A 181 12.32 -1.46 -2.22
N LEU A 182 11.56 -0.37 -2.09
CA LEU A 182 11.35 0.32 -0.83
C LEU A 182 10.21 -0.35 -0.05
N MET A 183 9.05 -0.52 -0.69
CA MET A 183 7.87 -1.15 -0.09
C MET A 183 7.07 -1.94 -1.13
N ARG A 184 6.47 -3.06 -0.72
CA ARG A 184 5.54 -3.84 -1.56
C ARG A 184 4.21 -4.07 -0.87
N GLY A 185 3.20 -4.43 -1.65
CA GLY A 185 1.88 -4.81 -1.14
C GLY A 185 0.99 -3.62 -0.81
N ILE A 186 1.22 -2.47 -1.47
CA ILE A 186 0.36 -1.31 -1.32
C ILE A 186 -0.95 -1.60 -2.09
N PRO A 187 -2.12 -1.56 -1.43
CA PRO A 187 -3.36 -2.13 -1.98
C PRO A 187 -4.04 -1.25 -3.04
N ASN A 188 -3.74 0.05 -3.07
CA ASN A 188 -4.35 0.99 -4.00
C ASN A 188 -3.31 1.98 -4.52
N TYR A 189 -3.58 2.54 -5.71
CA TYR A 189 -2.66 3.44 -6.38
C TYR A 189 -2.56 4.79 -5.66
N GLU A 190 -3.68 5.27 -5.13
CA GLU A 190 -3.79 6.58 -4.48
C GLU A 190 -2.90 6.67 -3.24
N LEU A 191 -2.88 5.62 -2.41
CA LEU A 191 -1.98 5.50 -1.26
C LEU A 191 -0.54 5.41 -1.73
N ALA A 192 -0.25 4.65 -2.79
CA ALA A 192 1.11 4.54 -3.33
C ALA A 192 1.62 5.93 -3.80
N LEU A 193 0.80 6.67 -4.53
CA LEU A 193 1.10 8.01 -5.03
C LEU A 193 1.23 9.04 -3.91
N THR A 194 0.37 8.94 -2.89
CA THR A 194 0.47 9.81 -1.72
C THR A 194 1.76 9.53 -0.96
N LEU A 195 2.14 8.26 -0.79
CA LEU A 195 3.38 7.88 -0.13
C LEU A 195 4.61 8.35 -0.91
N GLU A 196 4.64 8.17 -2.23
CA GLU A 196 5.69 8.67 -3.11
C GLU A 196 5.88 10.18 -2.92
N LYS A 197 4.82 10.98 -3.15
CA LYS A 197 4.87 12.44 -3.07
C LYS A 197 5.28 12.96 -1.69
N GLU A 198 4.77 12.35 -0.63
CA GLU A 198 5.13 12.74 0.73
C GLU A 198 6.61 12.43 1.01
N ILE A 199 7.12 11.25 0.60
CA ILE A 199 8.53 10.92 0.81
C ILE A 199 9.43 11.82 -0.04
N GLU A 200 9.10 12.06 -1.30
CA GLU A 200 9.85 12.98 -2.17
C GLU A 200 9.87 14.40 -1.61
N SER A 201 8.72 14.91 -1.16
CA SER A 201 8.62 16.23 -0.52
C SER A 201 9.48 16.32 0.74
N ILE A 202 9.56 15.27 1.55
CA ILE A 202 10.40 15.23 2.76
C ILE A 202 11.88 15.17 2.42
N LEU A 203 12.25 14.47 1.34
CA LEU A 203 13.64 14.34 0.89
C LEU A 203 14.11 15.49 0.00
N GLY A 204 13.21 16.37 -0.44
CA GLY A 204 13.52 17.43 -1.40
C GLY A 204 13.83 16.90 -2.80
N ILE A 205 13.23 15.77 -3.18
CA ILE A 205 13.36 15.18 -4.51
C ILE A 205 12.32 15.82 -5.44
N GLU A 206 12.76 16.25 -6.63
CA GLU A 206 11.85 16.72 -7.68
C GLU A 206 11.32 15.54 -8.50
N ASP A 207 10.00 15.40 -8.53
CA ASP A 207 9.28 14.36 -9.28
C ASP A 207 9.63 14.39 -10.77
N ARG A 208 10.08 13.26 -11.29
CA ARG A 208 10.45 13.06 -12.69
C ARG A 208 9.93 11.72 -13.18
N ALA A 209 9.46 11.71 -14.42
CA ALA A 209 9.01 10.48 -15.07
C ALA A 209 10.11 9.42 -15.10
N VAL A 210 9.80 8.23 -14.57
CA VAL A 210 10.67 7.06 -14.63
C VAL A 210 10.11 6.07 -15.65
N GLU A 211 10.97 5.52 -16.50
CA GLU A 211 10.57 4.43 -17.40
C GLU A 211 10.07 3.22 -16.60
N GLY A 212 8.88 2.72 -16.93
CA GLY A 212 8.24 1.61 -16.19
C GLY A 212 7.39 2.04 -14.99
N GLU A 213 7.31 3.33 -14.69
CA GLU A 213 6.37 3.90 -13.71
C GLU A 213 4.92 3.64 -14.13
N HIS A 214 4.11 3.16 -13.19
CA HIS A 214 2.68 3.04 -13.40
C HIS A 214 2.01 4.41 -13.31
N ARG A 215 1.59 4.93 -14.46
CA ARG A 215 0.71 6.10 -14.55
C ARG A 215 -0.68 5.65 -15.00
N PRO A 216 -1.76 6.06 -14.32
CA PRO A 216 -3.10 5.79 -14.81
C PRO A 216 -3.25 6.45 -16.19
N VAL A 217 -3.72 5.66 -17.15
CA VAL A 217 -4.07 6.17 -18.48
C VAL A 217 -5.31 7.05 -18.29
N GLY A 218 -5.16 8.35 -18.55
CA GLY A 218 -6.24 9.34 -18.42
C GLY A 218 -7.26 9.30 -19.54
#